data_AF-A0A182XNY1-F1
#
_entry.id   AF-A0A182XNY1-F1
#
_cell.length_a   1.000
_cell.length_b   1.000
_cell.length_c   1.000
_cell.angle_alpha   90.00
_cell.angle_beta   90.00
_cell.angle_gamma   90.00
#
_symmetry.space_group_name_H-M   'P 1'
#
loop_
_entity.id
_entity.type
_entity.pdbx_description
1 polymer ?
#
loop_
_entity_poly.entity_id
_entity_poly.type
_entity_poly.pdbx_seq_one_letter_code
_entity_poly.pdbx_strand_id
1 'polypeptide(L)'
;MDLFGLENSRELVVSWWPKINDIVHAVSPIWNTSRAFGIHVLRFDTTTDRPTLLELVLSFAITIIRIYMIYIILVTDAWDLIFVSSSQLVEKGLDIVLKIPFAMMLFVPWIFLFRKTKIFYISRDLDIFDALIAKYNYPANYQFFHMFSTLFATAAISIPLLSLASIRGLEFWMDHFFVLTFVGFSWSGGLLYNNICNVLLFHILYRIEVINDLLRKSITRDRLEDDLGSVLQLIKTLMRLHDKLSDISTNCSQCFGFSVGTSVFITMIHVLISQLITTFAFIRVIFYHYNETELNDCIIYTIGTTSYCCLPIITIWIAGHIKKRNVITFKLVHRIINTTNVVEIEDLLQQFSEQMTHRSPSVDFRFFDVDWPLLVKACSEAATYLIIMIQFETKI
;
A
#
# COMPACT_ATOMS: atom_id res chain seq x y z
N MET A 1 6.59 6.98 -22.98
CA MET A 1 5.78 5.83 -22.60
C MET A 1 5.62 5.82 -21.10
N ASP A 2 4.38 5.98 -20.66
CA ASP A 2 3.96 5.91 -19.26
C ASP A 2 4.03 4.48 -18.76
N LEU A 3 4.05 4.30 -17.45
CA LEU A 3 4.41 3.02 -16.83
C LEU A 3 3.47 1.87 -17.23
N PHE A 4 2.25 2.22 -17.63
CA PHE A 4 1.18 1.31 -18.05
C PHE A 4 0.78 1.47 -19.51
N GLY A 5 1.48 2.32 -20.28
CA GLY A 5 1.04 2.70 -21.63
C GLY A 5 -0.31 3.45 -21.66
N LEU A 6 -0.79 3.92 -20.50
CA LEU A 6 -2.01 4.71 -20.38
C LEU A 6 -1.70 6.15 -20.77
N GLU A 7 -2.48 6.70 -21.70
CA GLU A 7 -2.38 8.11 -22.04
C GLU A 7 -3.13 8.93 -20.99
N ASN A 8 -2.41 9.59 -20.07
CA ASN A 8 -3.00 10.31 -18.93
C ASN A 8 -3.95 11.47 -19.33
N SER A 9 -3.89 11.92 -20.59
CA SER A 9 -4.82 12.91 -21.14
C SER A 9 -6.16 12.34 -21.62
N ARG A 10 -6.38 11.01 -21.51
CA ARG A 10 -7.65 10.38 -21.85
C ARG A 10 -8.41 9.94 -20.61
N GLU A 11 -9.73 10.07 -20.69
CA GLU A 11 -10.62 9.53 -19.67
C GLU A 11 -10.74 8.02 -19.87
N LEU A 12 -10.39 7.25 -18.84
CA LEU A 12 -10.49 5.80 -18.83
C LEU A 12 -11.89 5.40 -18.39
N VAL A 13 -12.81 5.39 -19.35
CA VAL A 13 -14.23 5.03 -19.11
C VAL A 13 -14.46 3.55 -19.36
N VAL A 14 -14.99 2.86 -18.37
CA VAL A 14 -15.45 1.47 -18.47
C VAL A 14 -16.97 1.46 -18.42
N SER A 15 -17.62 1.07 -19.53
CA SER A 15 -19.08 1.20 -19.72
C SER A 15 -19.92 0.40 -18.73
N TRP A 16 -19.40 -0.73 -18.25
CA TRP A 16 -20.08 -1.63 -17.29
C TRP A 16 -19.73 -1.33 -15.83
N TRP A 17 -18.83 -0.38 -15.57
CA TRP A 17 -18.45 0.04 -14.22
C TRP A 17 -19.21 1.31 -13.82
N PRO A 18 -19.57 1.54 -12.54
CA PRO A 18 -20.23 2.78 -12.12
C PRO A 18 -19.40 4.01 -12.46
N LYS A 19 -20.05 5.12 -12.83
CA LYS A 19 -19.39 6.42 -13.01
C LYS A 19 -19.06 7.01 -11.64
N ILE A 20 -17.82 7.47 -11.49
CA ILE A 20 -17.29 8.01 -10.24
C ILE A 20 -16.74 9.40 -10.52
N ASN A 21 -17.13 10.38 -9.71
CA ASN A 21 -16.87 11.80 -9.98
C ASN A 21 -16.01 12.49 -8.91
N ASP A 22 -15.64 11.79 -7.84
CA ASP A 22 -14.81 12.35 -6.77
C ASP A 22 -13.77 11.34 -6.25
N ILE A 23 -12.80 11.87 -5.51
CA ILE A 23 -11.73 11.07 -4.91
C ILE A 23 -12.26 10.15 -3.81
N VAL A 24 -13.28 10.61 -3.07
CA VAL A 24 -13.84 9.91 -1.92
C VAL A 24 -14.48 8.60 -2.37
N HIS A 25 -15.32 8.63 -3.40
CA HIS A 25 -15.90 7.41 -3.94
C HIS A 25 -14.83 6.56 -4.65
N ALA A 26 -13.81 7.15 -5.28
CA ALA A 26 -12.72 6.40 -5.90
C ALA A 26 -11.96 5.49 -4.91
N VAL A 27 -11.74 5.96 -3.68
CA VAL A 27 -11.06 5.18 -2.62
C VAL A 27 -12.06 4.41 -1.74
N SER A 28 -13.36 4.70 -1.85
CA SER A 28 -14.40 4.13 -0.99
C SER A 28 -14.45 2.60 -0.93
N PRO A 29 -14.18 1.82 -2.00
CA PRO A 29 -14.26 0.36 -1.93
C PRO A 29 -13.28 -0.20 -0.91
N ILE A 30 -12.01 0.23 -0.98
CA ILE A 30 -10.99 -0.24 -0.05
C ILE A 30 -11.21 0.34 1.35
N TRP A 31 -11.62 1.60 1.45
CA TRP A 31 -11.80 2.31 2.74
C TRP A 31 -13.03 1.84 3.55
N ASN A 32 -14.14 1.57 2.88
CA ASN A 32 -15.34 1.06 3.55
C ASN A 32 -15.17 -0.41 3.93
N THR A 33 -14.49 -1.18 3.08
CA THR A 33 -14.15 -2.56 3.38
C THR A 33 -13.21 -2.65 4.58
N SER A 34 -12.15 -1.82 4.63
CA SER A 34 -11.26 -1.76 5.79
C SER A 34 -11.99 -1.37 7.07
N ARG A 35 -12.94 -0.44 6.98
CA ARG A 35 -13.81 -0.07 8.10
C ARG A 35 -14.70 -1.23 8.55
N ALA A 36 -15.28 -2.00 7.63
CA ALA A 36 -16.09 -3.17 7.95
C ALA A 36 -15.29 -4.28 8.66
N PHE A 37 -14.01 -4.43 8.31
CA PHE A 37 -13.08 -5.33 9.00
C PHE A 37 -12.51 -4.75 10.31
N GLY A 38 -13.00 -3.58 10.74
CA GLY A 38 -12.61 -2.93 11.99
C GLY A 38 -11.17 -2.41 12.00
N ILE A 39 -10.56 -2.15 10.84
CA ILE A 39 -9.19 -1.59 10.77
C ILE A 39 -9.19 -0.16 11.31
N HIS A 40 -10.23 0.60 10.99
CA HIS A 40 -10.47 1.95 11.50
C HIS A 40 -11.97 2.22 11.58
N VAL A 41 -12.33 3.29 12.28
CA VAL A 41 -13.71 3.77 12.40
C VAL A 41 -13.98 5.03 11.57
N LEU A 42 -12.92 5.60 11.01
CA LEU A 42 -12.95 6.87 10.30
C LEU A 42 -13.68 6.75 8.96
N ARG A 43 -14.45 7.78 8.62
CA ARG A 43 -14.87 8.04 7.24
C ARG A 43 -13.70 8.65 6.46
N PHE A 44 -13.68 8.50 5.14
CA PHE A 44 -12.63 9.12 4.33
C PHE A 44 -12.89 10.62 4.17
N ASP A 45 -14.13 10.97 3.82
CA ASP A 45 -14.63 12.34 3.92
C ASP A 45 -14.85 12.69 5.40
N THR A 46 -13.90 13.41 5.97
CA THR A 46 -13.98 13.90 7.34
C THR A 46 -14.27 15.39 7.29
N THR A 47 -15.47 15.79 7.67
CA THR A 47 -15.82 17.22 7.81
C THR A 47 -15.06 17.89 8.96
N THR A 48 -14.49 17.09 9.87
CA THR A 48 -13.76 17.54 11.06
C THR A 48 -12.39 16.88 11.12
N ASP A 49 -11.35 17.68 11.37
CA ASP A 49 -9.96 17.22 11.54
C ASP A 49 -9.69 16.48 12.86
N ARG A 50 -10.58 16.65 13.86
CA ARG A 50 -10.47 16.04 15.20
C ARG A 50 -11.32 14.78 15.37
N PRO A 51 -10.88 13.81 16.18
CA PRO A 51 -11.68 12.64 16.55
C PRO A 51 -12.97 13.05 17.28
N THR A 52 -14.08 12.43 16.92
CA THR A 52 -15.38 12.57 17.60
C THR A 52 -15.50 11.58 18.74
N LEU A 53 -16.41 11.84 19.70
CA LEU A 53 -16.68 10.92 20.80
C LEU A 53 -17.15 9.55 20.29
N LEU A 54 -17.98 9.52 19.25
CA LEU A 54 -18.46 8.28 18.63
C LEU A 54 -17.29 7.45 18.07
N GLU A 55 -16.35 8.08 17.38
CA GLU A 55 -15.16 7.40 16.85
C GLU A 55 -14.28 6.82 17.97
N LEU A 56 -14.10 7.55 19.09
CA LEU A 56 -13.37 7.04 20.25
C LEU A 56 -14.06 5.84 20.88
N VAL A 57 -15.37 5.91 21.09
CA VAL A 57 -16.18 4.81 21.66
C VAL A 57 -16.15 3.59 20.75
N LEU A 58 -16.29 3.77 19.44
CA LEU A 58 -16.23 2.65 18.48
C LEU A 58 -14.84 2.01 18.44
N SER A 59 -13.75 2.78 18.43
CA SER A 59 -12.40 2.21 18.49
C SER A 59 -12.13 1.47 19.79
N PHE A 60 -12.64 1.98 20.92
CA PHE A 60 -12.57 1.29 22.20
C PHE A 60 -13.34 -0.03 22.19
N ALA A 61 -14.58 -0.04 21.66
CA ALA A 61 -15.39 -1.25 21.51
C ALA A 61 -14.70 -2.29 20.62
N ILE A 62 -14.16 -1.89 19.46
CA ILE A 62 -13.39 -2.76 18.57
C ILE A 62 -12.18 -3.36 19.29
N THR A 63 -11.48 -2.55 20.10
CA THR A 63 -10.32 -3.01 20.86
C THR A 63 -10.70 -4.07 21.90
N ILE A 64 -11.78 -3.86 22.65
CA ILE A 64 -12.28 -4.84 23.63
C ILE A 64 -12.66 -6.15 22.93
N ILE A 65 -13.42 -6.07 21.84
CA ILE A 65 -13.83 -7.24 21.07
C ILE A 65 -12.60 -8.01 20.58
N ARG A 66 -11.57 -7.31 20.07
CA ARG A 66 -10.33 -7.95 19.62
C ARG A 66 -9.58 -8.62 20.76
N ILE A 67 -9.44 -7.98 21.92
CA ILE A 67 -8.79 -8.60 23.09
C ILE A 67 -9.53 -9.86 23.51
N TYR A 68 -10.86 -9.81 23.56
CA TYR A 68 -11.69 -10.97 23.90
C TYR A 68 -11.54 -12.12 22.90
N MET A 69 -11.54 -11.82 21.60
CA MET A 69 -11.36 -12.84 20.56
C MET A 69 -9.94 -13.42 20.54
N ILE A 70 -8.91 -12.60 20.80
CA ILE A 70 -7.53 -13.09 20.98
C ILE A 70 -7.47 -14.06 22.17
N TYR A 71 -8.13 -13.72 23.28
CA TYR A 71 -8.22 -14.62 24.43
C TYR A 71 -8.90 -15.96 24.07
N ILE A 72 -10.04 -15.93 23.36
CA ILE A 72 -10.70 -17.16 22.89
C ILE A 72 -9.74 -18.00 22.05
N ILE A 73 -9.04 -17.40 21.10
CA ILE A 73 -8.11 -18.12 20.22
C ILE A 73 -7.00 -18.79 20.99
N LEU A 74 -6.44 -18.11 22.00
CA LEU A 74 -5.35 -18.65 22.81
C LEU A 74 -5.79 -19.74 23.80
N VAL A 75 -7.09 -19.84 24.10
CA VAL A 75 -7.64 -20.82 25.06
C VAL A 75 -8.29 -22.00 24.37
N THR A 76 -8.67 -21.87 23.09
CA THR A 76 -9.37 -22.93 22.36
C THR A 76 -8.37 -23.80 21.61
N ASP A 77 -8.50 -25.12 21.73
CA ASP A 77 -7.69 -26.12 21.00
C ASP A 77 -7.77 -25.98 19.47
N ALA A 78 -8.77 -25.26 18.97
CA ALA A 78 -8.97 -24.95 17.56
C ALA A 78 -7.71 -24.41 16.88
N TRP A 79 -6.92 -23.58 17.58
CA TRP A 79 -5.70 -22.99 17.02
C TRP A 79 -4.61 -24.03 16.75
N ASP A 80 -4.40 -24.94 17.71
CA ASP A 80 -3.39 -25.99 17.63
C ASP A 80 -3.71 -27.01 16.53
N LEU A 81 -5.00 -27.15 16.16
CA LEU A 81 -5.45 -28.03 15.09
C LEU A 81 -5.29 -27.43 13.68
N ILE A 82 -5.07 -26.12 13.55
CA ILE A 82 -4.91 -25.48 12.23
C ILE A 82 -3.57 -25.86 11.61
N PHE A 83 -2.49 -25.79 12.40
CA PHE A 83 -1.13 -26.00 11.90
C PHE A 83 -0.51 -27.24 12.51
N VAL A 84 -0.44 -28.31 11.71
CA VAL A 84 0.25 -29.54 12.07
C VAL A 84 1.37 -29.72 11.04
N SER A 85 2.60 -29.82 11.52
CA SER A 85 3.76 -30.19 10.71
C SER A 85 4.62 -31.16 11.50
N SER A 86 5.31 -32.06 10.81
CA SER A 86 6.25 -32.96 11.49
C SER A 86 7.60 -32.29 11.83
N SER A 87 7.80 -30.99 11.53
CA SER A 87 8.91 -30.19 12.05
C SER A 87 8.42 -29.25 13.16
N GLN A 88 8.98 -29.39 14.36
CA GLN A 88 8.71 -28.47 15.46
C GLN A 88 9.11 -27.02 15.16
N LEU A 89 10.11 -26.83 14.28
CA LEU A 89 10.55 -25.50 13.87
C LEU A 89 9.48 -24.83 13.01
N VAL A 90 8.90 -25.58 12.07
CA VAL A 90 7.82 -25.08 11.20
C VAL A 90 6.56 -24.81 12.02
N GLU A 91 6.17 -25.74 12.88
CA GLU A 91 4.97 -25.63 13.72
C GLU A 91 5.05 -24.43 14.67
N LYS A 92 6.10 -24.33 15.50
CA LYS A 92 6.29 -23.21 16.43
C LYS A 92 6.59 -21.89 15.71
N GLY A 93 7.29 -21.96 14.58
CA GLY A 93 7.61 -20.81 13.77
C GLY A 93 6.35 -20.16 13.18
N LEU A 94 5.49 -20.96 12.54
CA LEU A 94 4.21 -20.49 12.01
C LEU A 94 3.28 -20.01 13.15
N ASP A 95 3.24 -20.71 14.27
CA ASP A 95 2.45 -20.30 15.46
C ASP A 95 2.77 -18.85 15.88
N ILE A 96 4.05 -18.55 16.11
CA ILE A 96 4.50 -17.22 16.53
C ILE A 96 4.18 -16.18 15.46
N VAL A 97 4.52 -16.50 14.21
CA VAL A 97 4.38 -15.57 13.09
C VAL A 97 2.93 -15.17 12.87
N LEU A 98 1.99 -16.12 12.93
CA LEU A 98 0.58 -15.87 12.67
C LEU A 98 -0.14 -15.13 13.80
N LYS A 99 0.46 -15.06 14.99
CA LYS A 99 -0.02 -14.23 16.12
C LYS A 99 0.36 -12.75 15.97
N ILE A 100 1.41 -12.41 15.22
CA ILE A 100 1.86 -11.02 15.01
C ILE A 100 0.75 -10.12 14.42
N PRO A 101 0.02 -10.52 13.37
CA PRO A 101 -1.09 -9.72 12.84
C PRO A 101 -2.16 -9.36 13.88
N PHE A 102 -2.45 -10.22 14.85
CA PHE A 102 -3.43 -9.91 15.90
C PHE A 102 -2.96 -8.74 16.76
N ALA A 103 -1.69 -8.77 17.18
CA ALA A 103 -1.09 -7.69 17.93
C ALA A 103 -1.10 -6.38 17.13
N MET A 104 -0.75 -6.43 15.84
CA MET A 104 -0.80 -5.26 14.97
C MET A 104 -2.21 -4.67 14.91
N MET A 105 -3.22 -5.51 14.64
CA MET A 105 -4.61 -5.09 14.50
C MET A 105 -5.19 -4.49 15.79
N LEU A 106 -4.65 -4.77 16.98
CA LEU A 106 -5.06 -4.05 18.19
C LEU A 106 -4.73 -2.55 18.14
N PHE A 107 -3.61 -2.18 17.54
CA PHE A 107 -3.14 -0.78 17.54
C PHE A 107 -3.59 0.01 16.32
N VAL A 108 -3.85 -0.63 15.17
CA VAL A 108 -4.19 0.08 13.92
C VAL A 108 -5.37 1.06 14.06
N PRO A 109 -6.52 0.72 14.69
CA PRO A 109 -7.63 1.66 14.83
C PRO A 109 -7.24 2.95 15.55
N TRP A 110 -6.38 2.84 16.57
CA TRP A 110 -5.87 3.98 17.34
C TRP A 110 -4.90 4.84 16.54
N ILE A 111 -4.06 4.19 15.73
CA ILE A 111 -3.14 4.86 14.81
C ILE A 111 -3.94 5.73 13.81
N PHE A 112 -5.00 5.18 13.21
CA PHE A 112 -5.87 5.95 12.32
C PHE A 112 -6.49 7.15 13.02
N LEU A 113 -7.03 6.96 14.24
CA LEU A 113 -7.60 8.07 15.01
C LEU A 113 -6.58 9.17 15.29
N PHE A 114 -5.38 8.81 15.75
CA PHE A 114 -4.31 9.76 16.03
C PHE A 114 -3.85 10.51 14.77
N ARG A 115 -3.97 9.89 13.60
CA ARG A 115 -3.60 10.46 12.30
C ARG A 115 -4.77 11.01 11.49
N LYS A 116 -5.97 11.12 12.08
CA LYS A 116 -7.17 11.62 11.39
C LYS A 116 -6.92 12.95 10.66
N THR A 117 -6.26 13.89 11.33
CA THR A 117 -5.90 15.20 10.76
C THR A 117 -5.06 15.08 9.49
N LYS A 118 -4.16 14.09 9.42
CA LYS A 118 -3.31 13.86 8.26
C LYS A 118 -4.08 13.24 7.10
N ILE A 119 -4.96 12.28 7.39
CA ILE A 119 -5.88 11.68 6.41
C ILE A 119 -6.80 12.76 5.80
N PHE A 120 -7.32 13.66 6.64
CA PHE A 120 -8.10 14.81 6.19
C PHE A 120 -7.33 15.68 5.19
N TYR A 121 -6.08 16.03 5.51
CA TYR A 121 -5.25 16.83 4.61
C TYR A 121 -4.91 16.10 3.30
N ILE A 122 -4.69 14.78 3.33
CA ILE A 122 -4.49 13.99 2.11
C ILE A 122 -5.69 14.10 1.19
N SER A 123 -6.91 13.86 1.69
CA SER A 123 -8.14 13.95 0.88
C SER A 123 -8.31 15.35 0.31
N ARG A 124 -8.21 16.37 1.16
CA ARG A 124 -8.41 17.77 0.75
C ARG A 124 -7.37 18.24 -0.28
N ASP A 125 -6.10 17.92 -0.08
CA ASP A 125 -5.05 18.36 -1.00
C ASP A 125 -5.12 17.60 -2.34
N LEU A 126 -5.60 16.34 -2.35
CA LEU A 126 -5.93 15.62 -3.59
C LEU A 126 -7.07 16.29 -4.36
N ASP A 127 -8.15 16.70 -3.68
CA ASP A 127 -9.26 17.43 -4.31
C ASP A 127 -8.79 18.76 -4.92
N ILE A 128 -7.96 19.51 -4.19
CA ILE A 128 -7.39 20.77 -4.68
C ILE A 128 -6.50 20.51 -5.91
N PHE A 129 -5.70 19.46 -5.88
CA PHE A 129 -4.85 19.08 -7.00
C PHE A 129 -5.69 18.78 -8.25
N ASP A 130 -6.71 17.94 -8.10
CA ASP A 130 -7.55 17.52 -9.23
C ASP A 130 -8.37 18.70 -9.79
N ALA A 131 -8.86 19.60 -8.93
CA ALA A 131 -9.55 20.82 -9.35
C ALA A 131 -8.64 21.79 -10.13
N LEU A 132 -7.35 21.86 -9.79
CA LEU A 132 -6.38 22.68 -10.53
C LEU A 132 -6.02 22.07 -11.88
N ILE A 133 -5.89 20.74 -11.95
CA ILE A 133 -5.55 20.02 -13.18
C ILE A 133 -6.71 19.97 -14.17
N ALA A 134 -7.95 19.91 -13.69
CA ALA A 134 -9.15 19.96 -14.54
C ALA A 134 -9.17 21.19 -15.47
N LYS A 135 -8.57 22.32 -15.04
CA LYS A 135 -8.45 23.54 -15.85
C LYS A 135 -7.59 23.36 -17.11
N TYR A 136 -6.77 22.31 -17.16
CA TYR A 136 -5.88 21.99 -18.29
C TYR A 136 -6.36 20.77 -19.09
N ASN A 137 -7.64 20.40 -18.97
CA ASN A 137 -8.27 19.28 -19.70
C ASN A 137 -7.64 17.90 -19.43
N TYR A 138 -7.08 17.70 -18.24
CA TYR A 138 -6.65 16.38 -17.79
C TYR A 138 -7.72 15.75 -16.91
N PRO A 139 -8.25 14.56 -17.27
CA PRO A 139 -9.24 13.87 -16.46
C PRO A 139 -8.60 13.25 -15.20
N ALA A 140 -9.32 13.31 -14.09
CA ALA A 140 -8.88 12.73 -12.82
C ALA A 140 -8.97 11.20 -12.77
N ASN A 141 -9.70 10.58 -13.72
CA ASN A 141 -9.81 9.13 -13.89
C ASN A 141 -10.31 8.37 -12.62
N TYR A 142 -11.23 8.98 -11.86
CA TYR A 142 -11.76 8.39 -10.62
C TYR A 142 -12.37 6.99 -10.80
N GLN A 143 -12.99 6.73 -11.95
CA GLN A 143 -13.56 5.41 -12.27
C GLN A 143 -12.49 4.30 -12.28
N PHE A 144 -11.33 4.59 -12.87
CA PHE A 144 -10.20 3.65 -12.92
C PHE A 144 -9.67 3.34 -11.52
N PHE A 145 -9.50 4.36 -10.67
CA PHE A 145 -9.07 4.18 -9.29
C PHE A 145 -10.09 3.44 -8.43
N HIS A 146 -11.39 3.63 -8.68
CA HIS A 146 -12.44 2.85 -8.03
C HIS A 146 -12.36 1.37 -8.39
N MET A 147 -12.19 1.05 -9.67
CA MET A 147 -12.05 -0.33 -10.14
C MET A 147 -10.81 -0.98 -9.52
N PHE A 148 -9.69 -0.28 -9.53
CA PHE A 148 -8.45 -0.75 -8.91
C PHE A 148 -8.62 -0.98 -7.41
N SER A 149 -9.16 -0.01 -6.67
CA SER A 149 -9.44 -0.15 -5.23
C SER A 149 -10.36 -1.33 -4.91
N THR A 150 -11.34 -1.60 -5.78
CA THR A 150 -12.26 -2.74 -5.62
C THR A 150 -11.56 -4.08 -5.85
N LEU A 151 -10.68 -4.17 -6.86
CA LEU A 151 -9.88 -5.36 -7.13
C LEU A 151 -8.97 -5.69 -5.94
N PHE A 152 -8.26 -4.69 -5.41
CA PHE A 152 -7.37 -4.86 -4.26
C PHE A 152 -8.14 -5.23 -2.98
N ALA A 153 -9.32 -4.64 -2.75
CA ALA A 153 -10.17 -5.01 -1.62
C ALA A 153 -10.66 -6.47 -1.73
N THR A 154 -11.11 -6.86 -2.92
CA THR A 154 -11.60 -8.22 -3.18
C THR A 154 -10.49 -9.25 -3.02
N ALA A 155 -9.30 -8.98 -3.56
CA ALA A 155 -8.14 -9.86 -3.42
C ALA A 155 -7.70 -9.99 -1.95
N ALA A 156 -7.68 -8.89 -1.19
CA ALA A 156 -7.31 -8.88 0.23
C ALA A 156 -8.27 -9.70 1.12
N ILE A 157 -9.52 -9.88 0.70
CA ILE A 157 -10.50 -10.69 1.44
C ILE A 157 -10.50 -12.14 0.94
N SER A 158 -10.61 -12.32 -0.38
CA SER A 158 -10.79 -13.65 -0.96
C SER A 158 -9.59 -14.56 -0.73
N ILE A 159 -8.36 -14.06 -0.87
CA ILE A 159 -7.17 -14.91 -0.78
C ILE A 159 -7.01 -15.51 0.64
N PRO A 160 -7.00 -14.74 1.75
CA PRO A 160 -6.90 -15.33 3.09
C PRO A 160 -8.03 -16.28 3.43
N LEU A 161 -9.27 -15.94 3.05
CA LEU A 161 -10.43 -16.78 3.35
C LEU A 161 -10.39 -18.11 2.59
N LEU A 162 -10.05 -18.08 1.30
CA LEU A 162 -9.89 -19.29 0.49
C LEU A 162 -8.72 -20.12 0.99
N SER A 163 -7.59 -19.51 1.34
CA SER A 163 -6.46 -20.23 1.93
C SER A 163 -6.86 -20.92 3.24
N LEU A 164 -7.49 -20.21 4.18
CA LEU A 164 -7.91 -20.78 5.47
C LEU A 164 -8.93 -21.91 5.29
N ALA A 165 -9.92 -21.73 4.42
CA ALA A 165 -10.91 -22.76 4.12
C ALA A 165 -10.29 -24.01 3.46
N SER A 166 -9.17 -23.85 2.74
CA SER A 166 -8.52 -24.94 2.02
C SER A 166 -7.60 -25.80 2.90
N ILE A 167 -6.99 -25.25 3.97
CA ILE A 167 -5.99 -25.99 4.80
C ILE A 167 -6.58 -27.24 5.46
N ARG A 168 -7.80 -27.15 6.01
CA ARG A 168 -8.46 -28.27 6.71
C ARG A 168 -9.82 -28.63 6.12
N GLY A 169 -10.22 -27.99 5.03
CA GLY A 169 -11.51 -28.16 4.39
C GLY A 169 -12.64 -27.36 5.05
N LEU A 170 -13.80 -27.34 4.38
CA LEU A 170 -14.96 -26.56 4.80
C LEU A 170 -15.62 -27.10 6.07
N GLU A 171 -15.59 -28.42 6.31
CA GLU A 171 -16.19 -29.02 7.51
C GLU A 171 -15.49 -28.51 8.78
N PHE A 172 -14.16 -28.57 8.81
CA PHE A 172 -13.36 -28.01 9.91
C PHE A 172 -13.62 -26.51 10.09
N TRP A 173 -13.82 -25.78 8.99
CA TRP A 173 -14.15 -24.36 9.04
C TRP A 173 -15.51 -24.09 9.69
N MET A 174 -16.51 -24.91 9.41
CA MET A 174 -17.83 -24.81 10.04
C MET A 174 -17.78 -25.15 11.53
N ASP A 175 -17.01 -26.18 11.92
CA ASP A 175 -16.85 -26.59 13.32
C ASP A 175 -16.13 -25.52 14.16
N HIS A 176 -15.19 -24.79 13.55
CA HIS A 176 -14.38 -23.76 14.22
C HIS A 176 -14.65 -22.35 13.69
N PHE A 177 -15.89 -22.11 13.23
CA PHE A 177 -16.29 -20.91 12.50
C PHE A 177 -15.85 -19.61 13.16
N PHE A 178 -16.09 -19.44 14.45
CA PHE A 178 -15.78 -18.19 15.17
C PHE A 178 -14.28 -17.89 15.21
N VAL A 179 -13.45 -18.91 15.47
CA VAL A 179 -11.99 -18.77 15.55
C VAL A 179 -11.43 -18.48 14.16
N LEU A 180 -11.74 -19.32 13.18
CA LEU A 180 -11.21 -19.18 11.81
C LEU A 180 -11.70 -17.91 11.11
N THR A 181 -12.94 -17.49 11.36
CA THR A 181 -13.45 -16.21 10.87
C THR A 181 -12.65 -15.06 11.46
N PHE A 182 -12.37 -15.06 12.77
CA PHE A 182 -11.56 -13.99 13.37
C PHE A 182 -10.12 -13.96 12.85
N VAL A 183 -9.51 -15.13 12.65
CA VAL A 183 -8.18 -15.25 12.04
C VAL A 183 -8.21 -14.62 10.64
N GLY A 184 -9.14 -15.05 9.79
CA GLY A 184 -9.34 -14.50 8.45
C GLY A 184 -9.60 -12.99 8.45
N PHE A 185 -10.45 -12.49 9.35
CA PHE A 185 -10.73 -11.06 9.50
C PHE A 185 -9.48 -10.26 9.88
N SER A 186 -8.66 -10.77 10.79
CA SER A 186 -7.42 -10.08 11.21
C SER A 186 -6.38 -10.06 10.09
N TRP A 187 -6.28 -11.16 9.36
CA TRP A 187 -5.39 -11.37 8.22
C TRP A 187 -5.77 -10.47 7.04
N SER A 188 -7.03 -10.52 6.60
CA SER A 188 -7.56 -9.58 5.59
C SER A 188 -7.45 -8.14 6.08
N GLY A 189 -7.61 -7.91 7.39
CA GLY A 189 -7.37 -6.65 8.07
C GLY A 189 -6.00 -6.05 7.75
N GLY A 190 -4.93 -6.82 7.98
CA GLY A 190 -3.56 -6.39 7.66
C GLY A 190 -3.35 -6.10 6.18
N LEU A 191 -3.89 -6.93 5.28
CA LEU A 191 -3.79 -6.75 3.83
C LEU A 191 -4.50 -5.47 3.36
N LEU A 192 -5.73 -5.25 3.83
CA LEU A 192 -6.52 -4.06 3.52
C LEU A 192 -5.80 -2.79 3.99
N TYR A 193 -5.19 -2.79 5.19
CA TYR A 193 -4.39 -1.67 5.68
C TYR A 193 -3.26 -1.29 4.73
N ASN A 194 -2.48 -2.28 4.27
CA ASN A 194 -1.39 -2.05 3.32
C ASN A 194 -1.92 -1.59 1.95
N ASN A 195 -3.04 -2.17 1.49
CA ASN A 195 -3.65 -1.79 0.22
C ASN A 195 -4.21 -0.37 0.19
N ILE A 196 -4.69 0.17 1.32
CA ILE A 196 -5.03 1.61 1.41
C ILE A 196 -3.79 2.45 1.08
N CYS A 197 -2.64 2.12 1.67
CA CYS A 197 -1.38 2.79 1.38
C CYS A 197 -1.02 2.68 -0.10
N ASN A 198 -1.03 1.47 -0.67
CA ASN A 198 -0.70 1.25 -2.08
C ASN A 198 -1.60 2.03 -3.04
N VAL A 199 -2.91 2.07 -2.78
CA VAL A 199 -3.86 2.87 -3.57
C VAL A 199 -3.49 4.35 -3.49
N LEU A 200 -3.23 4.90 -2.29
CA LEU A 200 -2.85 6.31 -2.14
C LEU A 200 -1.51 6.63 -2.82
N LEU A 201 -0.51 5.74 -2.71
CA LEU A 201 0.76 5.91 -3.43
C LEU A 201 0.56 5.88 -4.94
N PHE A 202 -0.35 5.03 -5.42
CA PHE A 202 -0.69 4.97 -6.83
C PHE A 202 -1.37 6.27 -7.32
N HIS A 203 -2.23 6.87 -6.50
CA HIS A 203 -2.79 8.20 -6.75
C HIS A 203 -1.69 9.29 -6.87
N ILE A 204 -0.66 9.24 -6.03
CA ILE A 204 0.49 10.16 -6.09
C ILE A 204 1.29 9.94 -7.37
N LEU A 205 1.61 8.68 -7.70
CA LEU A 205 2.38 8.33 -8.89
C LEU A 205 1.70 8.84 -10.17
N TYR A 206 0.40 8.58 -10.33
CA TYR A 206 -0.38 9.06 -11.48
C TYR A 206 -0.30 10.58 -11.63
N ARG A 207 -0.46 11.32 -10.52
CA ARG A 207 -0.45 12.78 -10.51
C ARG A 207 0.92 13.39 -10.85
N ILE A 208 2.02 12.71 -10.48
CA ILE A 208 3.36 13.09 -10.93
C ILE A 208 3.50 12.86 -12.44
N GLU A 209 2.93 11.78 -12.99
CA GLU A 209 2.91 11.58 -14.44
C GLU A 209 2.12 12.67 -15.17
N VAL A 210 0.99 13.12 -14.62
CA VAL A 210 0.24 14.26 -15.19
C VAL A 210 1.09 15.54 -15.24
N ILE A 211 1.85 15.85 -14.19
CA ILE A 211 2.79 16.99 -14.21
C ILE A 211 3.83 16.82 -15.34
N ASN A 212 4.39 15.62 -15.47
CA ASN A 212 5.36 15.33 -16.53
C ASN A 212 4.77 15.50 -17.93
N ASP A 213 3.52 15.10 -18.13
CA ASP A 213 2.85 15.24 -19.42
C ASP A 213 2.48 16.70 -19.73
N LEU A 214 2.07 17.47 -18.73
CA LEU A 214 1.86 18.91 -18.86
C LEU A 214 3.15 19.63 -19.27
N LEU A 215 4.27 19.32 -18.62
CA LEU A 215 5.59 19.87 -18.97
C LEU A 215 5.99 19.50 -20.40
N ARG A 216 5.76 18.25 -20.84
CA ARG A 216 6.12 17.79 -22.19
C ARG A 216 5.26 18.38 -23.29
N LYS A 217 3.94 18.43 -23.09
CA LYS A 217 2.97 18.79 -24.14
C LYS A 217 2.74 20.28 -24.23
N SER A 218 2.79 20.99 -23.10
CA SER A 218 2.35 22.40 -23.04
C SER A 218 3.51 23.38 -23.17
N ILE A 219 4.74 22.96 -22.84
CA ILE A 219 5.94 23.78 -22.89
C ILE A 219 6.80 23.34 -24.08
N THR A 220 6.29 23.63 -25.28
CA THR A 220 7.03 23.47 -26.55
C THR A 220 7.60 24.82 -26.98
N ARG A 221 8.75 24.80 -27.66
CA ARG A 221 9.49 26.01 -28.07
C ARG A 221 8.62 27.06 -28.76
N ASP A 222 7.74 26.62 -29.67
CA ASP A 222 6.86 27.52 -30.43
C ASP A 222 5.79 28.21 -29.56
N ARG A 223 5.33 27.56 -28.47
CA ARG A 223 4.33 28.14 -27.56
C ARG A 223 4.91 29.09 -26.52
N LEU A 224 6.23 29.01 -26.28
CA LEU A 224 6.91 29.86 -25.29
C LEU A 224 6.93 31.34 -25.72
N GLU A 225 6.90 31.60 -27.03
CA GLU A 225 7.01 32.95 -27.60
C GLU A 225 5.63 33.58 -27.89
N ASP A 226 4.62 32.78 -28.22
CA ASP A 226 3.29 33.27 -28.64
C ASP A 226 2.33 33.63 -27.48
N ASP A 227 2.46 33.03 -26.29
CA ASP A 227 1.55 33.23 -25.15
C ASP A 227 2.27 33.19 -23.80
N LEU A 228 3.21 34.11 -23.62
CA LEU A 228 4.06 34.22 -22.42
C LEU A 228 3.24 34.25 -21.11
N GLY A 229 2.11 34.97 -21.10
CA GLY A 229 1.27 35.12 -19.91
C GLY A 229 0.67 33.79 -19.45
N SER A 230 0.14 32.98 -20.37
CA SER A 230 -0.44 31.68 -20.01
C SER A 230 0.63 30.66 -19.61
N VAL A 231 1.80 30.70 -20.25
CA VAL A 231 2.94 29.83 -19.93
C VAL A 231 3.47 30.12 -18.51
N LEU A 232 3.67 31.39 -18.16
CA LEU A 232 4.10 31.76 -16.80
C LEU A 232 3.07 31.31 -15.75
N GLN A 233 1.78 31.44 -16.05
CA GLN A 233 0.71 30.98 -15.16
C GLN A 233 0.66 29.45 -15.04
N LEU A 234 0.94 28.73 -16.13
CA LEU A 234 1.08 27.27 -16.12
C LEU A 234 2.25 26.84 -15.23
N ILE A 235 3.45 27.44 -15.39
CA ILE A 235 4.62 27.10 -14.57
C ILE A 235 4.33 27.34 -13.09
N LYS A 236 3.74 28.49 -12.73
CA LYS A 236 3.30 28.76 -11.34
C LYS A 236 2.32 27.71 -10.83
N THR A 237 1.43 27.23 -11.68
CA THR A 237 0.47 26.19 -11.32
C THR A 237 1.17 24.84 -11.12
N LEU A 238 2.12 24.47 -11.97
CA LEU A 238 2.93 23.26 -11.83
C LEU A 238 3.78 23.27 -10.54
N MET A 239 4.37 24.41 -10.17
CA MET A 239 5.08 24.58 -8.91
C MET A 239 4.17 24.32 -7.70
N ARG A 240 2.94 24.87 -7.72
CA ARG A 240 1.93 24.65 -6.66
C ARG A 240 1.46 23.20 -6.60
N LEU A 241 1.23 22.58 -7.76
CA LEU A 241 0.83 21.17 -7.87
C LEU A 241 1.93 20.25 -7.31
N HIS A 242 3.19 20.52 -7.64
CA HIS A 242 4.33 19.79 -7.12
C HIS A 242 4.46 19.93 -5.58
N ASP A 243 4.31 21.15 -5.06
CA ASP A 243 4.33 21.39 -3.59
C ASP A 243 3.24 20.59 -2.89
N LYS A 244 2.02 20.60 -3.46
CA LYS A 244 0.88 19.85 -2.94
C LYS A 244 1.12 18.34 -2.97
N LEU A 245 1.72 17.81 -4.03
CA LEU A 245 2.11 16.40 -4.07
C LEU A 245 3.17 16.05 -3.01
N SER A 246 4.10 16.97 -2.74
CA SER A 246 5.08 16.80 -1.66
C SER A 246 4.41 16.75 -0.29
N ASP A 247 3.44 17.63 -0.02
CA ASP A 247 2.62 17.61 1.20
C ASP A 247 1.83 16.30 1.33
N ILE A 248 1.16 15.86 0.26
CA ILE A 248 0.38 14.61 0.22
C ILE A 248 1.29 13.42 0.50
N SER A 249 2.44 13.33 -0.17
CA SER A 249 3.41 12.25 0.01
C SER A 249 3.98 12.21 1.44
N THR A 250 4.25 13.38 2.01
CA THR A 250 4.73 13.52 3.39
C THR A 250 3.65 13.08 4.38
N ASN A 251 2.41 13.52 4.21
CA ASN A 251 1.30 13.13 5.08
C ASN A 251 1.00 11.63 4.95
N CYS A 252 1.07 11.07 3.74
CA CYS A 252 0.93 9.63 3.50
C CYS A 252 2.02 8.84 4.23
N SER A 253 3.29 9.26 4.09
CA SER A 253 4.42 8.67 4.82
C SER A 253 4.25 8.77 6.34
N GLN A 254 3.68 9.87 6.84
CA GLN A 254 3.41 10.02 8.28
C GLN A 254 2.23 9.18 8.78
N CYS A 255 1.22 8.95 7.94
CA CYS A 255 0.09 8.07 8.25
C CYS A 255 0.51 6.60 8.31
N PHE A 256 1.26 6.13 7.32
CA PHE A 256 1.56 4.71 7.16
C PHE A 256 2.98 4.31 7.61
N GLY A 257 3.94 5.23 7.53
CA GLY A 257 5.35 5.03 7.91
C GLY A 257 5.72 5.45 9.33
N PHE A 258 5.17 6.57 9.85
CA PHE A 258 5.53 7.13 11.17
C PHE A 258 4.67 6.61 12.35
N SER A 259 3.86 5.56 12.16
CA SER A 259 3.25 4.90 13.31
C SER A 259 4.35 4.37 14.23
N VAL A 260 4.34 4.79 15.51
CA VAL A 260 5.31 4.40 16.54
C VAL A 260 5.44 2.87 16.54
N GLY A 261 6.51 2.37 15.92
CA GLY A 261 6.74 0.95 15.65
C GLY A 261 6.07 0.41 14.38
N THR A 262 6.57 0.77 13.19
CA THR A 262 6.79 -0.22 12.12
C THR A 262 5.56 -1.03 11.68
N SER A 263 4.41 -0.45 11.30
CA SER A 263 3.31 -1.29 10.76
C SER A 263 3.68 -1.94 9.43
N VAL A 264 4.00 -1.15 8.39
CA VAL A 264 4.45 -1.68 7.10
C VAL A 264 5.77 -2.46 7.25
N PHE A 265 6.69 -1.99 8.08
CA PHE A 265 7.97 -2.67 8.31
C PHE A 265 7.85 -3.98 9.10
N ILE A 266 7.05 -4.05 10.16
CA ILE A 266 6.72 -5.32 10.84
C ILE A 266 5.98 -6.21 9.88
N THR A 267 5.08 -5.69 9.04
CA THR A 267 4.47 -6.50 7.98
C THR A 267 5.55 -7.03 7.04
N MET A 268 6.52 -6.23 6.60
CA MET A 268 7.62 -6.70 5.75
C MET A 268 8.46 -7.79 6.42
N ILE A 269 8.83 -7.61 7.70
CA ILE A 269 9.56 -8.64 8.47
C ILE A 269 8.71 -9.89 8.65
N HIS A 270 7.47 -9.75 9.09
CA HIS A 270 6.52 -10.83 9.28
C HIS A 270 6.39 -11.64 7.98
N VAL A 271 6.18 -10.97 6.86
CA VAL A 271 6.07 -11.57 5.54
C VAL A 271 7.37 -12.28 5.12
N LEU A 272 8.53 -11.67 5.35
CA LEU A 272 9.82 -12.28 5.05
C LEU A 272 10.04 -13.58 5.85
N ILE A 273 9.77 -13.55 7.16
CA ILE A 273 9.89 -14.70 8.05
C ILE A 273 8.86 -15.78 7.67
N SER A 274 7.60 -15.40 7.43
CA SER A 274 6.54 -16.29 6.95
C SER A 274 6.97 -17.03 5.69
N GLN A 275 7.46 -16.30 4.68
CA GLN A 275 7.87 -16.89 3.40
C GLN A 275 9.06 -17.82 3.55
N LEU A 276 10.01 -17.46 4.41
CA LEU A 276 11.17 -18.28 4.70
C LEU A 276 10.77 -19.61 5.37
N ILE A 277 9.88 -19.57 6.36
CA ILE A 277 9.40 -20.78 7.05
C ILE A 277 8.57 -21.67 6.12
N THR A 278 7.66 -21.10 5.33
CA THR A 278 6.82 -21.88 4.41
C THR A 278 7.61 -22.47 3.25
N THR A 279 8.58 -21.72 2.70
CA THR A 279 9.49 -22.24 1.67
C THR A 279 10.38 -23.35 2.23
N PHE A 280 10.87 -23.20 3.46
CA PHE A 280 11.62 -24.25 4.13
C PHE A 280 10.77 -25.51 4.33
N ALA A 281 9.54 -25.38 4.85
CA ALA A 281 8.62 -26.48 5.04
C ALA A 281 8.35 -27.23 3.72
N PHE A 282 8.11 -26.48 2.64
CA PHE A 282 7.90 -27.03 1.30
C PHE A 282 9.11 -27.83 0.79
N ILE A 283 10.33 -27.28 0.89
CA ILE A 283 11.57 -27.98 0.50
C ILE A 283 11.76 -29.25 1.34
N ARG A 284 11.54 -29.16 2.66
CA ARG A 284 11.69 -30.29 3.57
C ARG A 284 10.77 -31.45 3.18
N VAL A 285 9.49 -31.17 2.95
CA VAL A 285 8.51 -32.21 2.61
C VAL A 285 8.83 -32.85 1.26
N ILE A 286 9.22 -32.07 0.25
CA ILE A 286 9.50 -32.63 -1.09
C ILE A 286 10.77 -33.49 -1.10
N PHE A 287 11.86 -33.02 -0.48
CA PHE A 287 13.18 -33.63 -0.67
C PHE A 287 13.63 -34.52 0.48
N TYR A 288 13.09 -34.34 1.69
CA TYR A 288 13.61 -34.99 2.90
C TYR A 288 12.56 -35.77 3.70
N HIS A 289 11.27 -35.42 3.63
CA HIS A 289 10.20 -36.11 4.34
C HIS A 289 8.86 -36.06 3.57
N TYR A 290 8.72 -36.92 2.56
CA TYR A 290 7.53 -36.93 1.72
C TYR A 290 6.29 -37.44 2.46
N ASN A 291 5.30 -36.56 2.59
CA ASN A 291 3.96 -36.86 3.09
C ASN A 291 2.96 -36.05 2.26
N GLU A 292 2.01 -36.72 1.61
CA GLU A 292 1.04 -36.10 0.69
C GLU A 292 0.15 -35.05 1.37
N THR A 293 -0.32 -35.34 2.59
CA THR A 293 -1.15 -34.41 3.37
C THR A 293 -0.35 -33.19 3.79
N GLU A 294 0.87 -33.39 4.31
CA GLU A 294 1.75 -32.28 4.71
C GLU A 294 2.21 -31.44 3.50
N LEU A 295 2.36 -32.07 2.33
CA LEU A 295 2.69 -31.38 1.09
C LEU A 295 1.55 -30.46 0.65
N ASN A 296 0.30 -30.93 0.71
CA ASN A 296 -0.86 -30.11 0.38
C ASN A 296 -0.96 -28.89 1.30
N ASP A 297 -0.79 -29.10 2.61
CA ASP A 297 -0.74 -28.00 3.59
C ASP A 297 0.35 -26.98 3.25
N CYS A 298 1.58 -27.45 2.95
CA CYS A 298 2.70 -26.60 2.59
C CYS A 298 2.45 -25.79 1.31
N ILE A 299 1.78 -26.37 0.31
CA ILE A 299 1.39 -25.66 -0.91
C ILE A 299 0.43 -24.51 -0.57
N ILE A 300 -0.59 -24.78 0.25
CA ILE A 300 -1.57 -23.76 0.64
C ILE A 300 -0.92 -22.66 1.49
N TYR A 301 -0.04 -23.01 2.44
CA TYR A 301 0.73 -22.04 3.21
C TYR A 301 1.58 -21.16 2.30
N THR A 302 2.26 -21.75 1.33
CA THR A 302 3.10 -21.02 0.38
C THR A 302 2.28 -20.07 -0.49
N ILE A 303 1.13 -20.50 -1.00
CA ILE A 303 0.21 -19.62 -1.75
C ILE A 303 -0.25 -18.45 -0.88
N GLY A 304 -0.67 -18.75 0.36
CA GLY A 304 -1.04 -17.75 1.35
C GLY A 304 0.08 -16.73 1.57
N THR A 305 1.26 -17.17 2.02
CA THR A 305 2.38 -16.26 2.34
C THR A 305 2.90 -15.51 1.12
N THR A 306 2.89 -16.13 -0.06
CA THR A 306 3.32 -15.46 -1.31
C THR A 306 2.37 -14.32 -1.67
N SER A 307 1.06 -14.49 -1.48
CA SER A 307 0.10 -13.40 -1.69
C SER A 307 0.34 -12.21 -0.74
N TYR A 308 0.73 -12.49 0.51
CA TYR A 308 1.16 -11.48 1.47
C TYR A 308 2.48 -10.80 1.06
N CYS A 309 3.41 -11.54 0.43
CA CYS A 309 4.67 -11.01 -0.13
C CYS A 309 4.46 -10.01 -1.25
N CYS A 310 3.43 -10.19 -2.08
CA CYS A 310 3.15 -9.28 -3.18
C CYS A 310 2.89 -7.84 -2.71
N LEU A 311 2.32 -7.65 -1.52
CA LEU A 311 1.95 -6.32 -1.02
C LEU A 311 3.16 -5.38 -0.78
N PRO A 312 4.15 -5.72 0.06
CA PRO A 312 5.32 -4.87 0.23
C PRO A 312 6.13 -4.73 -1.06
N ILE A 313 6.13 -5.73 -1.94
CA ILE A 313 6.76 -5.62 -3.26
C ILE A 313 6.07 -4.54 -4.09
N ILE A 314 4.73 -4.51 -4.12
CA ILE A 314 3.96 -3.46 -4.81
C ILE A 314 4.26 -2.09 -4.18
N THR A 315 4.31 -1.99 -2.85
CA THR A 315 4.67 -0.73 -2.17
C THR A 315 6.05 -0.23 -2.61
N ILE A 316 7.08 -1.11 -2.59
CA ILE A 316 8.44 -0.78 -3.02
C ILE A 316 8.48 -0.40 -4.49
N TRP A 317 7.74 -1.13 -5.31
CA TRP A 317 7.64 -0.88 -6.74
C TRP A 317 7.07 0.52 -7.01
N ILE A 318 5.93 0.87 -6.42
CA ILE A 318 5.30 2.20 -6.59
C ILE A 318 6.23 3.30 -6.06
N ALA A 319 6.80 3.13 -4.87
CA ALA A 319 7.72 4.12 -4.27
C ALA A 319 8.96 4.37 -5.14
N GLY A 320 9.58 3.30 -5.67
CA GLY A 320 10.69 3.39 -6.61
C GLY A 320 10.29 4.11 -7.91
N HIS A 321 9.06 3.90 -8.38
CA HIS A 321 8.53 4.59 -9.54
C HIS A 321 8.27 6.09 -9.28
N ILE A 322 7.75 6.46 -8.11
CA ILE A 322 7.61 7.87 -7.70
C ILE A 322 8.96 8.58 -7.75
N LYS A 323 10.01 7.99 -7.15
CA LYS A 323 11.39 8.53 -7.17
C LYS A 323 11.89 8.71 -8.60
N LYS A 324 11.71 7.68 -9.44
CA LYS A 324 12.10 7.74 -10.86
C LYS A 324 11.37 8.83 -11.63
N ARG A 325 10.06 9.02 -11.39
CA ARG A 325 9.25 10.03 -12.08
C ARG A 325 9.61 11.46 -11.66
N ASN A 326 9.94 11.69 -10.40
CA ASN A 326 10.45 13.00 -9.96
C ASN A 326 11.77 13.38 -10.64
N VAL A 327 12.69 12.42 -10.80
CA VAL A 327 13.95 12.66 -11.56
C VAL A 327 13.65 13.02 -13.01
N ILE A 328 12.62 12.42 -13.62
CA ILE A 328 12.19 12.79 -14.97
C ILE A 328 11.62 14.21 -14.99
N THR A 329 10.79 14.59 -14.03
CA THR A 329 10.28 15.96 -13.88
C THR A 329 11.43 16.96 -13.81
N PHE A 330 12.44 16.67 -12.99
CA PHE A 330 13.61 17.52 -12.82
C PHE A 330 14.39 17.70 -14.14
N LYS A 331 14.62 16.59 -14.86
CA LYS A 331 15.27 16.62 -16.18
C LYS A 331 14.47 17.40 -17.22
N LEU A 332 13.14 17.35 -17.18
CA LEU A 332 12.28 18.12 -18.08
C LEU A 332 12.39 19.62 -17.80
N VAL A 333 12.32 20.02 -16.53
CA VAL A 333 12.50 21.42 -16.12
C VAL A 333 13.85 21.96 -16.60
N HIS A 334 14.96 21.26 -16.31
CA HIS A 334 16.29 21.68 -16.76
C HIS A 334 16.45 21.69 -18.27
N ARG A 335 15.80 20.77 -18.99
CA ARG A 335 15.79 20.81 -20.45
C ARG A 335 15.12 22.09 -20.96
N ILE A 336 13.99 22.48 -20.37
CA ILE A 336 13.28 23.69 -20.78
C ILE A 336 14.13 24.93 -20.47
N ILE A 337 14.74 25.01 -19.28
CA ILE A 337 15.70 26.08 -18.89
C ILE A 337 16.78 26.24 -19.98
N ASN A 338 17.40 25.14 -20.41
CA ASN A 338 18.49 25.20 -21.40
C ASN A 338 18.04 25.49 -22.84
N THR A 339 16.72 25.58 -23.10
CA THR A 339 16.18 25.76 -24.46
C THR A 339 15.29 27.00 -24.60
N THR A 340 14.89 27.62 -23.50
CA THR A 340 14.14 28.87 -23.52
C THR A 340 15.07 30.04 -23.81
N ASN A 341 14.58 31.02 -24.57
CA ASN A 341 15.27 32.30 -24.79
C ASN A 341 14.64 33.43 -23.94
N VAL A 342 13.59 33.12 -23.17
CA VAL A 342 12.81 34.08 -22.40
C VAL A 342 13.25 34.04 -20.94
N VAL A 343 13.81 35.16 -20.47
CA VAL A 343 14.42 35.29 -19.13
C VAL A 343 13.39 35.07 -18.02
N GLU A 344 12.16 35.58 -18.17
CA GLU A 344 11.13 35.42 -17.14
C GLU A 344 10.71 33.95 -16.94
N ILE A 345 10.74 33.16 -18.02
CA ILE A 345 10.45 31.72 -17.96
C ILE A 345 11.64 30.99 -17.33
N GLU A 346 12.87 31.36 -17.69
CA GLU A 346 14.10 30.81 -17.12
C GLU A 346 14.14 31.01 -15.60
N ASP A 347 13.95 32.25 -15.12
CA ASP A 347 13.97 32.60 -13.69
C ASP A 347 12.94 31.78 -12.88
N LEU A 348 11.74 31.62 -13.43
CA LEU A 348 10.66 30.91 -12.76
C LEU A 348 10.91 29.38 -12.74
N LEU A 349 11.47 28.83 -13.81
CA LEU A 349 11.86 27.41 -13.84
C LEU A 349 13.08 27.12 -12.96
N GLN A 350 13.98 28.08 -12.80
CA GLN A 350 15.09 27.97 -11.85
C GLN A 350 14.57 27.89 -10.41
N GLN A 351 13.62 28.76 -10.04
CA GLN A 351 12.92 28.67 -8.75
C GLN A 351 12.20 27.32 -8.59
N PHE A 352 11.58 26.81 -9.66
CA PHE A 352 10.95 25.50 -9.61
C PHE A 352 11.97 24.38 -9.38
N SER A 353 13.13 24.42 -10.04
CA SER A 353 14.21 23.45 -9.84
C SER A 353 14.75 23.47 -8.40
N GLU A 354 14.94 24.66 -7.83
CA GLU A 354 15.34 24.82 -6.42
C GLU A 354 14.29 24.21 -5.48
N GLN A 355 13.00 24.50 -5.71
CA GLN A 355 11.90 23.90 -4.96
C GLN A 355 11.91 22.37 -5.04
N MET A 356 12.13 21.79 -6.22
CA MET A 356 12.21 20.34 -6.42
C MET A 356 13.37 19.71 -5.67
N THR A 357 14.51 20.42 -5.59
CA THR A 357 15.69 19.99 -4.85
C THR A 357 15.43 19.96 -3.34
N HIS A 358 14.68 20.94 -2.82
CA HIS A 358 14.35 21.01 -1.40
C HIS A 358 13.18 20.11 -0.98
N ARG A 359 12.18 19.92 -1.86
CA ARG A 359 10.91 19.27 -1.51
C ARG A 359 10.42 18.28 -2.58
N SER A 360 11.17 17.22 -2.84
CA SER A 360 10.70 16.16 -3.74
C SER A 360 9.60 15.30 -3.09
N PRO A 361 8.52 14.93 -3.81
CA PRO A 361 7.54 13.96 -3.32
C PRO A 361 8.20 12.59 -3.11
N SER A 362 8.57 12.25 -1.88
CA SER A 362 9.14 10.95 -1.54
C SER A 362 8.26 10.22 -0.53
N VAL A 363 8.27 8.90 -0.63
CA VAL A 363 7.64 8.01 0.34
C VAL A 363 8.77 7.45 1.18
N ASP A 364 8.81 7.84 2.45
CA ASP A 364 9.84 7.40 3.37
C ASP A 364 9.20 6.69 4.57
N PHE A 365 9.67 5.48 4.87
CA PHE A 365 9.31 4.73 6.07
C PHE A 365 10.31 4.95 7.23
N ARG A 366 11.15 6.00 7.13
CA ARG A 366 12.19 6.51 8.04
C ARG A 366 13.37 5.59 8.33
N PHE A 367 13.13 4.28 8.44
CA PHE A 367 14.19 3.32 8.71
C PHE A 367 15.02 3.03 7.46
N PHE A 368 14.38 3.05 6.29
CA PHE A 368 14.99 2.79 4.99
C PHE A 368 14.25 3.56 3.90
N ASP A 369 15.00 4.02 2.91
CA ASP A 369 14.44 4.39 1.62
C ASP A 369 13.75 3.16 1.03
N VAL A 370 12.49 3.32 0.64
CA VAL A 370 11.69 2.24 0.09
C VAL A 370 12.04 2.08 -1.39
N ASP A 371 13.07 1.29 -1.68
CA ASP A 371 13.62 1.15 -3.02
C ASP A 371 13.99 -0.29 -3.41
N TRP A 372 14.34 -0.48 -4.68
CA TRP A 372 14.75 -1.77 -5.23
C TRP A 372 15.93 -2.43 -4.49
N PRO A 373 17.01 -1.70 -4.14
CA PRO A 373 18.08 -2.23 -3.29
C PRO A 373 17.59 -2.89 -2.00
N LEU A 374 16.60 -2.31 -1.31
CA LEU A 374 16.03 -2.91 -0.10
C LEU A 374 15.42 -4.29 -0.37
N LEU A 375 14.68 -4.44 -1.47
CA LEU A 375 14.09 -5.72 -1.86
C LEU A 375 15.16 -6.76 -2.19
N VAL A 376 16.19 -6.38 -2.97
CA VAL A 376 17.30 -7.28 -3.32
C VAL A 376 18.00 -7.79 -2.07
N LYS A 377 18.27 -6.89 -1.11
CA LYS A 377 18.88 -7.24 0.17
C LYS A 377 18.01 -8.22 0.96
N ALA A 378 16.71 -7.96 1.09
CA ALA A 378 15.78 -8.84 1.77
C ALA A 378 15.74 -10.25 1.14
N CYS A 379 15.71 -10.35 -0.18
CA CYS A 379 15.76 -11.63 -0.90
C CYS A 379 17.09 -12.36 -0.67
N SER A 380 18.23 -11.66 -0.68
CA SER A 380 19.54 -12.25 -0.39
C SER A 380 19.64 -12.76 1.04
N GLU A 381 19.11 -12.01 2.01
CA GLU A 381 19.06 -12.43 3.42
C GLU A 381 18.15 -13.65 3.59
N ALA A 382 16.95 -13.65 3.01
CA ALA A 382 16.04 -14.79 3.05
C ALA A 382 16.66 -16.05 2.45
N ALA A 383 17.32 -15.95 1.30
CA ALA A 383 18.04 -17.07 0.68
C ALA A 383 19.16 -17.59 1.58
N THR A 384 19.93 -16.68 2.20
CA THR A 384 21.02 -17.06 3.12
C THR A 384 20.49 -17.83 4.32
N TYR A 385 19.44 -17.32 4.98
CA TYR A 385 18.84 -18.00 6.13
C TYR A 385 18.15 -19.31 5.74
N LEU A 386 17.53 -19.39 4.56
CA LEU A 386 16.96 -20.64 4.05
C LEU A 386 18.04 -21.72 3.89
N ILE A 387 19.20 -21.39 3.31
CA ILE A 387 20.34 -22.31 3.20
C ILE A 387 20.81 -22.75 4.59
N ILE A 388 20.93 -21.81 5.53
CA ILE A 388 21.32 -22.11 6.91
C ILE A 388 20.35 -23.13 7.54
N MET A 389 19.03 -22.91 7.43
CA MET A 389 18.02 -23.82 7.97
C MET A 389 18.11 -25.22 7.37
N ILE A 390 18.24 -25.31 6.04
CA ILE A 390 18.43 -26.59 5.34
C ILE A 390 19.67 -27.31 5.87
N GLN A 391 20.79 -26.61 6.04
CA GLN A 391 22.04 -27.20 6.52
C GLN A 391 21.97 -27.71 7.96
N PHE A 392 21.19 -27.08 8.83
CA PHE A 392 21.06 -27.49 10.23
C PHE A 392 20.07 -28.64 10.42
N GLU A 393 18.99 -28.70 9.64
CA GLU A 393 17.97 -29.75 9.79
C GLU A 393 18.31 -31.03 9.00
N THR A 394 19.12 -30.95 7.93
CA THR A 394 19.59 -32.14 7.16
C THR A 394 20.75 -32.89 7.81
N LYS A 395 21.32 -32.37 8.90
CA LYS A 395 22.41 -33.01 9.65
C LYS A 395 21.93 -33.84 10.84
N ILE A 396 20.62 -33.81 11.12
CA ILE A 396 19.92 -34.69 12.06
C ILE A 396 19.21 -35.75 11.22
#